data_AF-M1PVG1-F1
#
_entry.id   AF-M1PVG1-F1
#
_cell.length_a   1.000
_cell.length_b   1.000
_cell.length_c   1.000
_cell.angle_alpha   90.00
_cell.angle_beta   90.00
_cell.angle_gamma   90.00
#
_symmetry.space_group_name_H-M   'P 1'
#
loop_
_entity.id
_entity.type
_entity.pdbx_description
1 polymer ?
#
loop_
_entity_poly.entity_id
_entity_poly.type
_entity_poly.pdbx_seq_one_letter_code
_entity_poly.pdbx_strand_id
1 'polypeptide(L)' 'MLGIVLTMLQHPSNAQMGGLIMLGPIPIVFGSTPEITTNMLGLGLLVTILYLFLWKTKR' A
#
# COMPACT_ATOMS: atom_id res chain seq x y z
N MET A 1 8.44 -3.53 -16.01
CA MET A 1 7.39 -3.09 -15.07
C MET A 1 6.84 -4.32 -14.37
N LEU A 2 7.09 -4.48 -13.07
CA LEU A 2 6.54 -5.59 -12.28
C LEU A 2 5.40 -5.03 -11.43
N GLY A 3 4.15 -5.35 -11.78
CA GLY A 3 2.96 -4.96 -11.02
C GLY A 3 2.64 -6.01 -9.97
N ILE A 4 2.53 -5.60 -8.70
CA ILE A 4 2.11 -6.46 -7.60
C ILE A 4 0.60 -6.29 -7.41
N VAL A 5 -0.13 -7.41 -7.44
CA VAL A 5 -1.58 -7.49 -7.19
C VAL A 5 -1.83 -7.58 -5.69
N LEU A 6 -2.75 -6.76 -5.17
CA LEU A 6 -3.12 -6.69 -3.76
C LEU A 6 -4.20 -7.70 -3.37
N THR A 7 -4.06 -8.27 -2.18
CA THR A 7 -4.98 -9.21 -1.54
C THR A 7 -6.22 -8.51 -0.97
N MET A 8 -7.40 -9.05 -1.29
CA MET A 8 -8.69 -8.62 -0.77
C MET A 8 -8.98 -9.31 0.57
N LEU A 9 -9.13 -8.55 1.65
CA LEU A 9 -9.67 -9.02 2.93
C LEU A 9 -11.10 -8.50 3.07
N GLN A 10 -12.09 -9.32 2.69
CA GLN A 10 -13.50 -8.98 2.82
C GLN A 10 -14.00 -9.35 4.22
N HIS A 11 -14.43 -8.36 5.02
CA HIS A 11 -15.26 -8.56 6.21
C HIS A 11 -16.73 -8.22 5.88
N PRO A 12 -17.68 -9.17 6.03
CA PRO A 12 -19.02 -9.07 5.45
C PRO A 12 -20.04 -8.39 6.39
N SER A 13 -19.84 -7.10 6.71
CA SER A 13 -20.94 -6.30 7.31
C SER A 13 -20.90 -4.80 7.01
N ASN A 14 -19.75 -4.24 6.59
CA ASN A 14 -19.61 -2.88 6.06
C ASN A 14 -18.39 -2.89 5.12
N ALA A 15 -18.60 -3.13 3.83
CA ALA A 15 -17.50 -3.34 2.88
C ALA A 15 -16.74 -2.03 2.60
N GLN A 16 -15.86 -1.66 3.51
CA GLN A 16 -14.88 -0.60 3.31
C GLN A 16 -13.72 -1.15 2.48
N MET A 17 -13.29 -0.40 1.48
CA MET A 17 -12.27 -0.81 0.52
C MET A 17 -11.13 0.20 0.51
N GLY A 18 -9.90 -0.28 0.38
CA GLY A 18 -8.73 0.57 0.22
C GLY A 18 -7.56 -0.21 -0.33
N GLY A 19 -6.58 0.50 -0.86
CA GLY A 19 -5.42 -0.10 -1.50
C GLY A 19 -4.31 0.90 -1.73
N LEU A 20 -3.18 0.38 -2.22
CA LEU A 20 -2.02 1.17 -2.57
C LEU A 20 -1.44 0.70 -3.92
N ILE A 21 -0.96 1.63 -4.72
CA ILE A 21 -0.26 1.36 -5.98
C ILE A 21 1.15 1.90 -5.82
N MET A 22 2.16 1.05 -6.04
CA MET A 22 3.56 1.46 -6.00
C MET A 22 4.01 1.91 -7.40
N LEU A 23 4.45 3.16 -7.53
CA LEU A 23 5.15 3.69 -8.71
C LEU A 23 6.63 3.85 -8.37
N GLY A 24 7.41 2.78 -8.60
CA GLY A 24 8.76 2.70 -8.03
C GLY A 24 8.70 2.74 -6.50
N PRO A 25 9.49 3.59 -5.81
CA PRO A 25 9.41 3.75 -4.36
C PRO A 25 8.24 4.64 -3.91
N ILE A 26 7.42 5.21 -4.81
CA ILE A 26 6.37 6.17 -4.42
C ILE A 26 5.03 5.43 -4.25
N PRO A 27 4.43 5.40 -3.05
CA PRO A 27 3.13 4.79 -2.82
C PRO A 27 1.99 5.78 -3.15
N ILE A 28 1.02 5.35 -3.96
CA ILE A 28 -0.26 6.05 -4.17
C ILE A 28 -1.33 5.29 -3.41
N VAL A 29 -1.97 5.94 -2.45
CA VAL A 29 -2.94 5.31 -1.55
C VAL A 29 -4.35 5.82 -1.80
N PHE A 30 -5.32 4.92 -1.73
CA PHE A 30 -6.74 5.24 -1.83
C PHE A 30 -7.55 4.41 -0.82
N GLY A 31 -8.67 4.97 -0.35
CA GLY A 31 -9.59 4.31 0.56
C GLY A 31 -10.99 4.89 0.47
N SER A 32 -11.99 4.08 0.78
CA SER A 32 -13.41 4.47 0.76
C SER A 32 -13.79 5.37 1.94
N THR A 33 -12.94 5.44 2.97
CA THR A 33 -13.09 6.33 4.13
C THR A 33 -11.74 6.94 4.52
N PRO A 34 -11.73 8.08 5.24
CA PRO A 34 -10.49 8.69 5.75
C PRO A 34 -9.68 7.76 6.66
N GLU A 35 -10.36 6.95 7.47
CA GLU A 35 -9.74 5.96 8.35
C GLU A 35 -8.97 4.90 7.55
N ILE A 36 -9.64 4.27 6.57
CA ILE A 36 -8.99 3.28 5.70
C ILE A 36 -7.85 3.90 4.90
N THR A 37 -8.04 5.11 4.39
CA THR A 37 -6.99 5.84 3.63
C THR A 37 -5.75 6.08 4.51
N THR A 38 -5.95 6.48 5.77
CA THR A 38 -4.85 6.73 6.71
C THR A 38 -4.10 5.43 7.07
N ASN A 39 -4.83 4.35 7.30
CA ASN A 39 -4.24 3.03 7.55
C ASN A 39 -3.41 2.55 6.35
N MET A 40 -3.93 2.73 5.13
CA MET A 40 -3.23 2.39 3.90
C MET A 40 -2.03 3.30 3.63
N LEU A 41 -2.06 4.56 4.06
CA LEU A 41 -0.90 5.47 4.00
C LEU A 41 0.23 4.98 4.89
N GLY A 42 -0.09 4.55 6.12
CA GLY A 42 0.88 3.92 7.01
C GLY A 42 1.53 2.68 6.39
N LEU A 43 0.73 1.79 5.79
CA LEU A 43 1.23 0.61 5.08
C LEU A 43 2.09 0.99 3.87
N GLY A 44 1.66 1.96 3.05
CA GLY A 44 2.41 2.43 1.88
C GLY A 44 3.79 3.00 2.25
N LEU A 45 3.86 3.77 3.35
CA LEU A 45 5.13 4.27 3.87
C LEU A 45 6.05 3.16 4.37
N LEU A 46 5.50 2.18 5.10
CA LEU A 46 6.28 1.03 5.58
C LEU A 46 6.89 0.25 4.41
N VAL A 47 6.09 -0.05 3.39
CA VAL A 47 6.56 -0.74 2.17
C VAL A 47 7.62 0.10 1.45
N THR A 48 7.45 1.42 1.38
CA THR A 48 8.42 2.33 0.77
C THR A 48 9.77 2.32 1.49
N ILE A 49 9.76 2.35 2.82
CA ILE A 49 10.99 2.28 3.64
C ILE A 49 11.71 0.96 3.38
N LEU A 50 10.98 -0.17 3.39
CA LEU A 50 11.55 -1.48 3.07
C LEU A 50 12.11 -1.53 1.65
N TYR A 51 11.38 -1.01 0.67
CA TYR A 51 11.83 -0.93 -0.72
C TYR A 51 13.14 -0.16 -0.84
N LEU A 52 13.24 1.03 -0.23
CA LEU A 52 14.43 1.87 -0.26
C LEU A 52 15.61 1.23 0.46
N PHE A 53 15.36 0.58 1.60
CA PHE A 53 16.38 -0.12 2.36
C PHE A 53 16.98 -1.28 1.56
N LEU A 54 16.13 -2.14 0.99
CA LEU A 54 16.56 -3.27 0.15
C LEU A 54 17.26 -2.79 -1.14
N TRP A 55 16.76 -1.70 -1.74
CA TRP A 55 17.39 -1.09 -2.90
C TRP A 55 18.80 -0.59 -2.60
N LYS A 56 19.00 0.05 -1.45
CA LYS A 56 20.32 0.52 -1.01
C LYS A 56 21.29 -0.64 -0.76
N THR A 57 20.82 -1.76 -0.22
CA THR A 57 21.68 -2.93 0.07
C THR A 57 22.08 -3.71 -1.20
N LYS A 58 21.30 -3.63 -2.26
CA LYS A 58 21.59 -4.29 -3.55
C LYS A 58 22.57 -3.52 -4.45
N ARG A 59 22.91 -2.28 -4.09
CA ARG A 59 23.88 -1.42 -4.77
C ARG A 59 25.21 -1.41 -4.03
#